data_AF-A0A7S2EWA0-F1
#
_entry.id   AF-A0A7S2EWA0-F1
#
_cell.length_a   1.000
_cell.length_b   1.000
_cell.length_c   1.000
_cell.angle_alpha   90.00
_cell.angle_beta   90.00
_cell.angle_gamma   90.00
#
_symmetry.space_group_name_H-M   'P 1'
#
loop_
_entity.id
_entity.type
_entity.pdbx_description
1 polymer ?
#
loop_
_entity_poly.entity_id
_entity_poly.type
_entity_poly.pdbx_seq_one_letter_code
_entity_poly.pdbx_strand_id
1 'polypeptide(L)'
;KAETEEAGGTTPDDAAPPPPDPIAAAYLHADDLSSDDEDENGVQNRIGRVPLHWYDEYDHIGYDMTGSKVIKSATGSAAEDALDRALRNEDDRAEGKFVVRDALNARDVVLTDRQVELIRRVQMGAYAHPEHEAHPDYVDYYSGVPEKSGLNSGAHPPKARFQPSRREKMQVRRLLHRLKCGSITMDFLTGRVRDMNDLVKRRDGTTDEPFLLWKGDEEDELANRKGPQHIAAPKVPPPGHAESYVPPEEYLPTEQERKEWDDMEPKDRPHGLLVPKRFDNL
;
A
#
# COMPACT_ATOMS: atom_id res chain seq x y z
N LYS A 1 -5.40 -64.27 6.10
CA LYS A 1 -5.25 -63.24 7.16
C LYS A 1 -3.81 -62.74 7.08
N ALA A 2 -3.47 -61.59 6.51
CA ALA A 2 -4.25 -60.41 6.18
C ALA A 2 -3.78 -59.87 4.82
N GLU A 3 -4.74 -59.48 3.99
CA GLU A 3 -4.54 -58.64 2.80
C GLU A 3 -4.75 -57.19 3.26
N THR A 4 -3.83 -56.32 2.90
CA THR A 4 -3.94 -54.87 3.09
C THR A 4 -4.41 -54.25 1.78
N GLU A 5 -5.66 -53.80 1.75
CA GLU A 5 -6.24 -52.98 0.68
C GLU A 5 -5.60 -51.58 0.71
N GLU A 6 -4.99 -51.17 -0.40
CA GLU A 6 -4.66 -49.77 -0.64
C GLU A 6 -5.91 -49.03 -1.13
N ALA A 7 -6.33 -48.03 -0.37
CA ALA A 7 -7.39 -47.10 -0.72
C ALA A 7 -6.89 -46.15 -1.82
N GLY A 8 -7.42 -46.31 -3.03
CA GLY A 8 -7.28 -45.34 -4.11
C GLY A 8 -8.00 -44.05 -3.76
N GLY A 9 -7.22 -42.98 -3.53
CA GLY A 9 -7.74 -41.62 -3.43
C GLY A 9 -8.24 -41.16 -4.80
N THR A 10 -9.55 -40.95 -4.92
CA THR A 10 -10.17 -40.27 -6.07
C THR A 10 -10.00 -38.76 -5.86
N THR A 11 -9.18 -38.13 -6.69
CA THR A 11 -9.08 -36.67 -6.87
C THR A 11 -10.39 -36.12 -7.45
N PRO A 12 -10.96 -35.02 -6.94
CA PRO A 12 -12.23 -34.47 -7.40
C PRO A 12 -12.05 -33.41 -8.50
N ASP A 13 -11.18 -33.65 -9.49
CA ASP A 13 -10.80 -32.63 -10.49
C ASP A 13 -11.35 -32.89 -11.91
N ASP A 14 -12.16 -33.94 -12.12
CA ASP A 14 -12.84 -34.21 -13.41
C ASP A 14 -14.30 -33.70 -13.43
N ALA A 15 -14.57 -32.56 -12.79
CA ALA A 15 -15.82 -31.84 -13.00
C ALA A 15 -15.72 -31.11 -14.34
N ALA A 16 -16.34 -31.67 -15.38
CA ALA A 16 -16.48 -31.01 -16.69
C ALA A 16 -16.97 -29.56 -16.48
N PRO A 17 -16.40 -28.58 -17.22
CA PRO A 17 -16.83 -27.20 -17.09
C PRO A 17 -18.35 -27.13 -17.31
N PRO A 18 -19.07 -26.28 -16.54
CA PRO A 18 -20.50 -26.14 -16.71
C PRO A 18 -20.78 -25.86 -18.20
N PRO A 19 -21.80 -26.50 -18.80
CA PRO A 19 -22.12 -26.25 -20.19
C PRO A 19 -22.35 -24.73 -20.34
N PRO A 20 -21.84 -24.11 -21.42
CA PRO A 20 -22.09 -22.70 -21.65
C PRO A 20 -23.59 -22.49 -21.62
N ASP A 21 -24.03 -21.42 -20.95
CA ASP A 21 -25.45 -21.10 -20.87
C ASP A 21 -26.04 -21.19 -22.28
N PRO A 22 -27.17 -21.90 -22.48
CA PRO A 22 -27.71 -22.17 -23.82
C PRO A 22 -28.01 -20.87 -24.60
N ILE A 23 -28.17 -19.76 -23.86
CA ILE A 23 -28.32 -18.41 -24.36
C ILE A 23 -27.00 -17.89 -24.97
N ALA A 24 -25.86 -18.04 -24.29
CA ALA A 24 -24.55 -17.60 -24.79
C ALA A 24 -24.15 -18.36 -26.07
N ALA A 25 -24.47 -19.66 -26.14
CA ALA A 25 -24.21 -20.48 -27.32
C ALA A 25 -25.00 -20.03 -28.57
N ALA A 26 -26.20 -19.46 -28.39
CA ALA A 26 -27.01 -18.95 -29.50
C ALA A 26 -26.45 -17.64 -30.11
N TYR A 27 -25.67 -16.88 -29.34
CA TYR A 27 -25.14 -15.58 -29.75
C TYR A 27 -23.71 -15.63 -30.33
N LEU A 28 -23.01 -16.76 -30.17
CA LEU A 28 -21.62 -17.01 -30.61
C LEU A 28 -21.37 -16.77 -32.12
N HIS A 29 -22.42 -16.83 -32.94
CA HIS A 29 -22.33 -16.75 -34.41
C HIS A 29 -23.34 -15.79 -35.05
N ALA A 30 -23.95 -14.89 -34.26
CA ALA A 30 -25.00 -14.01 -34.76
C ALA A 30 -24.46 -12.80 -35.55
N ASP A 31 -23.25 -12.33 -35.23
CA ASP A 31 -22.64 -11.20 -35.92
C ASP A 31 -21.39 -11.64 -36.70
N ASP A 32 -21.20 -11.04 -37.88
CA ASP A 32 -19.97 -11.14 -38.65
C ASP A 32 -18.89 -10.27 -38.00
N LEU A 33 -18.12 -10.87 -37.10
CA LEU A 33 -16.98 -10.22 -36.44
C LEU A 33 -15.67 -10.40 -37.23
N SER A 34 -15.74 -10.82 -38.50
CA SER A 34 -14.54 -11.08 -39.31
C SER A 34 -13.86 -9.79 -39.79
N SER A 35 -14.57 -8.67 -39.81
CA SER A 35 -14.06 -7.36 -40.20
C SER A 35 -14.61 -6.25 -39.30
N ASP A 36 -13.72 -5.38 -38.81
CA ASP A 36 -14.05 -4.14 -38.10
C ASP A 36 -14.13 -2.93 -39.05
N ASP A 37 -14.04 -3.18 -40.37
CA ASP A 37 -14.14 -2.12 -41.38
C ASP A 37 -15.57 -1.60 -41.44
N GLU A 38 -15.77 -0.39 -40.92
CA GLU A 38 -17.08 0.28 -40.88
C GLU A 38 -17.71 0.44 -42.29
N ASP A 39 -16.88 0.60 -43.34
CA ASP A 39 -17.28 0.85 -44.73
C ASP A 39 -16.77 -0.23 -45.70
N GLU A 40 -16.93 -1.52 -45.37
CA GLU A 40 -16.48 -2.65 -46.21
C GLU A 40 -17.00 -2.56 -47.66
N ASN A 41 -18.28 -2.17 -47.82
CA ASN A 41 -18.92 -2.10 -49.12
C ASN A 41 -18.75 -0.74 -49.83
N GLY A 42 -18.11 0.25 -49.17
CA GLY A 42 -17.92 1.57 -49.75
C GLY A 42 -19.22 2.32 -50.04
N VAL A 43 -20.30 2.06 -49.27
CA VAL A 43 -21.68 2.58 -49.46
C VAL A 43 -21.97 3.77 -48.53
N GLN A 44 -21.05 4.09 -47.61
CA GLN A 44 -21.25 5.15 -46.64
C GLN A 44 -20.99 6.56 -47.23
N ASN A 45 -21.73 7.53 -46.71
CA ASN A 45 -21.59 8.93 -47.05
C ASN A 45 -20.27 9.54 -46.59
N ARG A 46 -19.58 10.26 -47.50
CA ARG A 46 -18.24 10.85 -47.26
C ARG A 46 -18.23 12.36 -47.02
N ILE A 47 -19.35 12.91 -46.57
CA ILE A 47 -19.54 14.36 -46.32
C ILE A 47 -18.68 14.91 -45.17
N GLY A 48 -17.95 14.05 -44.45
CA GLY A 48 -17.10 14.44 -43.32
C GLY A 48 -17.90 15.08 -42.19
N ARG A 49 -17.24 15.90 -41.36
CA ARG A 49 -17.88 16.61 -40.23
C ARG A 49 -18.53 17.92 -40.70
N VAL A 50 -19.44 17.83 -41.67
CA VAL A 50 -20.21 18.96 -42.19
C VAL A 50 -21.58 19.00 -41.50
N PRO A 51 -22.08 20.19 -41.11
CA PRO A 51 -23.41 20.31 -40.51
C PRO A 51 -24.51 19.80 -41.44
N LEU A 52 -25.35 18.89 -40.95
CA LEU A 52 -26.41 18.25 -41.75
C LEU A 52 -27.52 19.20 -42.23
N HIS A 53 -27.74 20.31 -41.52
CA HIS A 53 -28.78 21.27 -41.88
C HIS A 53 -28.59 21.93 -43.26
N TRP A 54 -27.37 21.93 -43.82
CA TRP A 54 -27.12 22.39 -45.19
C TRP A 54 -27.77 21.50 -46.25
N TYR A 55 -28.09 20.26 -45.89
CA TYR A 55 -28.78 19.33 -46.77
C TYR A 55 -30.30 19.38 -46.58
N ASP A 56 -30.86 20.17 -45.64
CA ASP A 56 -32.29 20.18 -45.33
C ASP A 56 -33.16 20.51 -46.56
N GLU A 57 -32.73 21.49 -47.37
CA GLU A 57 -33.40 21.92 -48.60
C GLU A 57 -33.19 20.97 -49.80
N TYR A 58 -32.29 20.00 -49.69
CA TYR A 58 -31.94 19.07 -50.77
C TYR A 58 -32.58 17.70 -50.57
N ASP A 59 -32.88 17.00 -51.67
CA ASP A 59 -33.49 15.65 -51.63
C ASP A 59 -32.51 14.53 -51.23
N HIS A 60 -31.23 14.84 -51.09
CA HIS A 60 -30.16 13.88 -50.81
C HIS A 60 -29.21 14.44 -49.76
N ILE A 61 -28.51 13.54 -49.06
CA ILE A 61 -27.44 13.89 -48.13
C ILE A 61 -26.16 13.35 -48.74
N GLY A 62 -25.31 14.23 -49.27
CA GLY A 62 -23.99 13.82 -49.75
C GLY A 62 -23.97 12.86 -50.95
N TYR A 63 -22.79 12.30 -51.18
CA TYR A 63 -22.51 11.35 -52.24
C TYR A 63 -21.70 10.18 -51.69
N ASP A 64 -21.95 9.03 -52.30
CA ASP A 64 -21.21 7.80 -52.08
C ASP A 64 -19.82 7.82 -52.76
N MET A 65 -18.95 6.84 -52.46
CA MET A 65 -17.61 6.71 -53.09
C MET A 65 -17.68 6.68 -54.61
N THR A 66 -18.76 6.12 -55.16
CA THR A 66 -19.03 6.03 -56.60
C THR A 66 -19.57 7.31 -57.23
N GLY A 67 -19.88 8.33 -56.43
CA GLY A 67 -20.54 9.57 -56.87
C GLY A 67 -22.07 9.45 -56.98
N SER A 68 -22.66 8.36 -56.50
CA SER A 68 -24.11 8.18 -56.42
C SER A 68 -24.70 9.04 -55.30
N LYS A 69 -25.87 9.64 -55.52
CA LYS A 69 -26.56 10.45 -54.50
C LYS A 69 -27.15 9.54 -53.44
N VAL A 70 -26.86 9.79 -52.16
CA VAL A 70 -27.55 9.11 -51.06
C VAL A 70 -28.88 9.83 -50.80
N ILE A 71 -29.92 9.28 -51.40
CA ILE A 71 -31.27 9.84 -51.36
C ILE A 71 -31.78 9.75 -49.92
N LYS A 72 -32.40 10.82 -49.43
CA LYS A 72 -33.12 10.76 -48.16
C LYS A 72 -34.22 9.72 -48.31
N SER A 73 -34.23 8.71 -47.43
CA SER A 73 -35.39 7.83 -47.32
C SER A 73 -36.66 8.68 -47.24
N ALA A 74 -37.77 8.23 -47.84
CA ALA A 74 -39.04 8.97 -47.77
C ALA A 74 -39.45 9.25 -46.31
N THR A 75 -38.93 8.45 -45.37
CA THR A 75 -39.06 8.60 -43.93
C THR A 75 -38.16 9.67 -43.29
N GLY A 76 -37.15 10.16 -44.01
CA GLY A 76 -36.19 11.18 -43.58
C GLY A 76 -36.41 12.57 -44.13
N SER A 77 -37.37 12.76 -45.04
CA SER A 77 -37.73 14.09 -45.51
C SER A 77 -38.46 14.86 -44.42
N ALA A 78 -38.44 16.19 -44.47
CA ALA A 78 -39.11 17.12 -43.55
C ALA A 78 -40.65 16.96 -43.46
N ALA A 79 -41.20 15.85 -43.92
CA ALA A 79 -42.61 15.51 -44.01
C ALA A 79 -43.08 14.45 -42.99
N GLU A 80 -42.18 13.82 -42.22
CA GLU A 80 -42.63 13.03 -41.06
C GLU A 80 -42.77 13.94 -39.85
N ASP A 81 -44.03 14.19 -39.50
CA ASP A 81 -44.36 14.92 -38.29
C ASP A 81 -43.74 14.21 -37.07
N ALA A 82 -43.36 14.97 -36.05
CA ALA A 82 -42.85 14.40 -34.79
C ALA A 82 -43.81 13.37 -34.18
N LEU A 83 -45.10 13.47 -34.53
CA LEU A 83 -46.16 12.54 -34.17
C LEU A 83 -46.01 11.18 -34.86
N ASP A 84 -45.74 11.15 -36.16
CA ASP A 84 -45.57 9.91 -36.94
C ASP A 84 -44.34 9.13 -36.45
N ARG A 85 -43.27 9.84 -36.11
CA ARG A 85 -42.08 9.23 -35.50
C ARG A 85 -42.40 8.64 -34.12
N ALA A 86 -43.19 9.34 -33.31
CA ALA A 86 -43.57 8.85 -31.99
C ALA A 86 -44.45 7.60 -32.08
N LEU A 87 -45.40 7.57 -33.03
CA LEU A 87 -46.25 6.41 -33.29
C LEU A 87 -45.42 5.21 -33.76
N ARG A 88 -44.48 5.39 -34.70
CA ARG A 88 -43.59 4.32 -35.12
C ARG A 88 -42.72 3.80 -33.99
N ASN A 89 -42.17 4.67 -33.15
CA ASN A 89 -41.41 4.24 -31.99
C ASN A 89 -42.27 3.43 -30.99
N GLU A 90 -43.58 3.71 -30.90
CA GLU A 90 -44.50 2.94 -30.08
C GLU A 90 -44.80 1.57 -30.69
N ASP A 91 -45.05 1.52 -32.01
CA ASP A 91 -45.27 0.29 -32.77
C ASP A 91 -44.02 -0.62 -32.77
N ASP A 92 -42.84 -0.06 -33.06
CA ASP A 92 -41.55 -0.76 -33.03
C ASP A 92 -41.27 -1.33 -31.63
N ARG A 93 -41.61 -0.57 -30.58
CA ARG A 93 -41.51 -1.04 -29.19
C ARG A 93 -42.48 -2.18 -28.90
N ALA A 94 -43.69 -2.17 -29.48
CA ALA A 94 -44.65 -3.26 -29.34
C ALA A 94 -44.19 -4.53 -30.07
N GLU A 95 -43.48 -4.38 -31.20
CA GLU A 95 -42.87 -5.47 -31.96
C GLU A 95 -41.52 -5.95 -31.40
N GLY A 96 -40.97 -5.24 -30.40
CA GLY A 96 -39.68 -5.56 -29.79
C GLY A 96 -38.46 -5.18 -30.65
N LYS A 97 -38.65 -4.38 -31.70
CA LYS A 97 -37.58 -3.92 -32.59
C LYS A 97 -37.00 -2.62 -32.06
N PHE A 98 -35.67 -2.53 -32.02
CA PHE A 98 -34.97 -1.29 -31.68
C PHE A 98 -34.41 -0.68 -32.96
N VAL A 99 -35.03 0.41 -33.42
CA VAL A 99 -34.62 1.11 -34.65
C VAL A 99 -33.83 2.37 -34.29
N VAL A 100 -32.62 2.49 -34.84
CA VAL A 100 -31.76 3.66 -34.68
C VAL A 100 -31.63 4.40 -36.01
N ARG A 101 -31.85 5.70 -35.97
CA ARG A 101 -31.73 6.60 -37.12
C ARG A 101 -30.25 6.90 -37.40
N ASP A 102 -29.72 6.44 -38.52
CA ASP A 102 -28.42 6.87 -39.04
C ASP A 102 -28.59 8.16 -39.83
N ALA A 103 -28.20 9.28 -39.22
CA ALA A 103 -28.37 10.62 -39.77
C ALA A 103 -27.44 10.90 -40.97
N LEU A 104 -26.29 10.22 -41.05
CA LEU A 104 -25.34 10.42 -42.14
C LEU A 104 -25.83 9.73 -43.41
N ASN A 105 -26.25 8.47 -43.30
CA ASN A 105 -26.69 7.68 -44.47
C ASN A 105 -28.20 7.76 -44.73
N ALA A 106 -28.93 8.58 -43.98
CA ALA A 106 -30.38 8.74 -44.08
C ALA A 106 -31.16 7.41 -44.05
N ARG A 107 -30.69 6.44 -43.27
CA ARG A 107 -31.26 5.09 -43.15
C ARG A 107 -31.71 4.80 -41.72
N ASP A 108 -32.66 3.89 -41.60
CA ASP A 108 -33.15 3.37 -40.32
C ASP A 108 -32.54 1.98 -40.14
N VAL A 109 -31.72 1.81 -39.10
CA VAL A 109 -31.01 0.56 -38.82
C VAL A 109 -31.72 -0.15 -37.68
N VAL A 110 -32.18 -1.37 -37.92
CA VAL A 110 -32.74 -2.24 -36.89
C VAL A 110 -31.60 -2.95 -36.17
N LEU A 111 -31.53 -2.81 -34.85
CA LEU A 111 -30.53 -3.50 -34.03
C LEU A 111 -30.91 -4.96 -33.84
N THR A 112 -29.90 -5.83 -33.85
CA THR A 112 -30.08 -7.25 -33.49
C THR A 112 -30.24 -7.40 -31.98
N ASP A 113 -30.88 -8.48 -31.52
CA ASP A 113 -31.07 -8.76 -30.08
C ASP A 113 -29.73 -8.80 -29.33
N ARG A 114 -28.67 -9.33 -29.97
CA ARG A 114 -27.31 -9.37 -29.43
C ARG A 114 -26.72 -7.98 -29.25
N GLN A 115 -26.90 -7.08 -30.22
CA GLN A 115 -26.44 -5.69 -30.14
C GLN A 115 -27.16 -4.93 -29.00
N VAL A 116 -28.46 -5.17 -28.83
CA VAL A 116 -29.23 -4.58 -27.72
C VAL A 116 -28.73 -5.10 -26.36
N GLU A 117 -28.43 -6.40 -26.26
CA GLU A 117 -27.86 -6.98 -25.04
C GLU A 117 -26.47 -6.41 -24.73
N LEU A 118 -25.61 -6.29 -25.75
CA LEU A 118 -24.28 -5.67 -25.67
C LEU A 118 -24.37 -4.25 -25.10
N ILE A 119 -25.27 -3.42 -25.64
CA ILE A 119 -25.49 -2.05 -25.17
C ILE A 119 -25.94 -2.05 -23.70
N ARG A 120 -26.88 -2.91 -23.32
CA ARG A 120 -27.36 -3.02 -21.93
C ARG A 120 -26.22 -3.42 -20.99
N ARG A 121 -25.41 -4.41 -21.36
CA ARG A 121 -24.26 -4.88 -20.56
C ARG A 121 -23.23 -3.77 -20.37
N VAL A 122 -22.90 -3.03 -21.42
CA VAL A 122 -21.99 -1.88 -21.35
C VAL A 122 -22.54 -0.78 -20.44
N GLN A 123 -23.83 -0.47 -20.53
CA GLN A 123 -24.48 0.52 -19.64
C GLN A 123 -24.45 0.10 -18.17
N MET A 124 -24.56 -1.20 -17.89
CA MET A 124 -24.48 -1.76 -16.54
C MET A 124 -23.04 -1.92 -16.03
N GLY A 125 -22.02 -1.64 -16.84
CA GLY A 125 -20.62 -1.86 -16.50
C GLY A 125 -20.22 -3.34 -16.46
N ALA A 126 -21.00 -4.22 -17.08
CA ALA A 126 -20.68 -5.64 -17.26
C ALA A 126 -19.81 -5.85 -18.51
N TYR A 127 -19.27 -7.07 -18.68
CA TYR A 127 -18.54 -7.43 -19.88
C TYR A 127 -19.44 -7.35 -21.11
N ALA A 128 -18.88 -6.75 -22.17
CA ALA A 128 -19.60 -6.43 -23.39
C ALA A 128 -20.13 -7.70 -24.07
N HIS A 129 -19.25 -8.66 -24.33
CA HIS A 129 -19.64 -9.95 -24.90
C HIS A 129 -20.31 -10.84 -23.84
N PRO A 130 -21.50 -11.40 -24.14
CA PRO A 130 -22.15 -12.36 -23.26
C PRO A 130 -21.32 -13.58 -22.91
N GLU A 131 -20.46 -13.98 -23.83
CA GLU A 131 -19.62 -15.17 -23.77
C GLU A 131 -18.32 -14.95 -23.00
N HIS A 132 -18.00 -13.70 -22.61
CA HIS A 132 -16.75 -13.40 -21.96
C HIS A 132 -16.75 -13.90 -20.50
N GLU A 133 -15.92 -14.90 -20.24
CA GLU A 133 -15.67 -15.43 -18.91
C GLU A 133 -14.69 -14.52 -18.15
N ALA A 134 -15.15 -13.93 -17.04
CA ALA A 134 -14.36 -13.01 -16.23
C ALA A 134 -13.25 -13.70 -15.43
N HIS A 135 -13.46 -14.99 -15.12
CA HIS A 135 -12.64 -15.77 -14.22
C HIS A 135 -12.31 -17.13 -14.85
N PRO A 136 -11.56 -17.14 -15.97
CA PRO A 136 -11.12 -18.40 -16.54
C PRO A 136 -10.12 -19.06 -15.59
N ASP A 137 -10.12 -20.40 -15.56
CA ASP A 137 -9.17 -21.16 -14.77
C ASP A 137 -7.73 -20.87 -15.21
N TYR A 138 -6.83 -20.73 -14.24
CA TYR A 138 -5.42 -20.48 -14.53
C TYR A 138 -4.79 -21.71 -15.18
N VAL A 139 -4.48 -21.60 -16.49
CA VAL A 139 -3.75 -22.63 -17.23
C VAL A 139 -2.25 -22.41 -17.07
N ASP A 140 -1.60 -23.33 -16.35
CA ASP A 140 -0.16 -23.29 -16.17
C ASP A 140 0.61 -23.80 -17.41
N TYR A 141 0.83 -22.91 -18.37
CA TYR A 141 1.56 -23.22 -19.61
C TYR A 141 3.08 -23.31 -19.42
N TYR A 142 3.64 -22.79 -18.32
CA TYR A 142 5.10 -22.72 -18.12
C TYR A 142 5.57 -23.74 -17.07
N SER A 143 5.03 -23.69 -15.84
CA SER A 143 5.47 -24.58 -14.76
C SER A 143 4.94 -26.01 -14.86
N GLY A 144 4.00 -26.29 -15.78
CA GLY A 144 3.57 -27.66 -16.09
C GLY A 144 4.69 -28.55 -16.63
N VAL A 145 5.76 -27.97 -17.17
CA VAL A 145 6.94 -28.69 -17.64
C VAL A 145 8.11 -28.47 -16.68
N PRO A 146 8.52 -29.49 -15.88
CA PRO A 146 9.60 -29.32 -14.92
C PRO A 146 10.95 -29.12 -15.63
N GLU A 147 11.70 -28.10 -15.20
CA GLU A 147 13.05 -27.83 -15.69
C GLU A 147 14.04 -28.89 -15.17
N LYS A 148 14.72 -29.60 -16.09
CA LYS A 148 15.67 -30.67 -15.75
C LYS A 148 17.04 -30.16 -15.27
N SER A 149 17.36 -28.91 -15.57
CA SER A 149 18.64 -28.28 -15.25
C SER A 149 18.41 -26.96 -14.56
N GLY A 150 19.24 -26.61 -13.57
CA GLY A 150 19.20 -25.27 -12.99
C GLY A 150 19.53 -24.21 -14.05
N LEU A 151 18.86 -23.05 -13.94
CA LEU A 151 19.01 -21.89 -14.83
C LEU A 151 20.47 -21.48 -15.09
N ASN A 152 21.35 -21.64 -14.11
CA ASN A 152 22.77 -21.29 -14.20
C ASN A 152 23.71 -22.51 -14.16
N SER A 153 23.26 -23.64 -14.71
CA SER A 153 24.05 -24.89 -14.78
C SER A 153 25.35 -24.74 -15.59
N GLY A 154 25.44 -23.76 -16.49
CA GLY A 154 26.65 -23.45 -17.25
C GLY A 154 27.75 -22.71 -16.47
N ALA A 155 27.46 -22.17 -15.28
CA ALA A 155 28.47 -21.49 -14.48
C ALA A 155 29.32 -22.48 -13.68
N HIS A 156 30.62 -22.54 -14.00
CA HIS A 156 31.56 -23.35 -13.23
C HIS A 156 31.74 -22.78 -11.81
N PRO A 157 31.69 -23.63 -10.76
CA PRO A 157 31.89 -23.18 -9.40
C PRO A 157 33.32 -22.68 -9.17
N PRO A 158 33.53 -21.59 -8.41
CA PRO A 158 34.87 -21.09 -8.12
C PRO A 158 35.62 -22.03 -7.18
N LYS A 159 36.95 -22.12 -7.35
CA LYS A 159 37.85 -22.98 -6.54
C LYS A 159 37.69 -22.78 -5.03
N ALA A 160 37.32 -21.57 -4.61
CA ALA A 160 37.10 -21.23 -3.20
C ALA A 160 35.99 -22.05 -2.51
N ARG A 161 35.03 -22.62 -3.27
CA ARG A 161 34.01 -23.52 -2.71
C ARG A 161 34.57 -24.89 -2.29
N PHE A 162 35.69 -25.30 -2.89
CA PHE A 162 36.32 -26.60 -2.64
C PHE A 162 37.55 -26.50 -1.72
N GLN A 163 38.08 -25.30 -1.51
CA GLN A 163 39.24 -25.07 -0.65
C GLN A 163 38.84 -24.52 0.72
N PRO A 164 39.63 -24.76 1.78
CA PRO A 164 39.43 -24.10 3.06
C PRO A 164 39.37 -22.57 2.93
N SER A 165 38.63 -21.93 3.84
CA SER A 165 38.29 -20.52 3.66
C SER A 165 39.51 -19.59 3.86
N ARG A 166 39.72 -18.66 2.91
CA ARG A 166 40.83 -17.69 2.97
C ARG A 166 40.66 -16.69 4.12
N ARG A 167 39.40 -16.36 4.48
CA ARG A 167 39.08 -15.41 5.55
C ARG A 167 39.41 -15.97 6.93
N GLU A 168 39.08 -17.22 7.19
CA GLU A 168 39.45 -17.91 8.43
C GLU A 168 40.97 -17.98 8.58
N LYS A 169 41.69 -18.35 7.51
CA LYS A 169 43.15 -18.32 7.51
C LYS A 169 43.71 -16.94 7.89
N MET A 170 43.10 -15.86 7.38
CA MET A 170 43.49 -14.48 7.73
C MET A 170 43.19 -14.15 9.20
N GLN A 171 42.04 -14.54 9.72
CA GLN A 171 41.66 -14.33 11.11
C GLN A 171 42.58 -15.09 12.08
N VAL A 172 42.82 -16.38 11.81
CA VAL A 172 43.77 -17.20 12.57
C VAL A 172 45.16 -16.57 12.56
N ARG A 173 45.64 -16.10 11.41
CA ARG A 173 46.92 -15.40 11.31
C ARG A 173 46.96 -14.11 12.12
N ARG A 174 45.88 -13.31 12.11
CA ARG A 174 45.77 -12.09 12.94
C ARG A 174 45.83 -12.43 14.43
N LEU A 175 45.16 -13.51 14.82
CA LEU A 175 45.11 -13.96 16.20
C LEU A 175 46.47 -14.48 16.68
N LEU A 176 47.14 -15.29 15.86
CA LEU A 176 48.52 -15.74 16.09
C LEU A 176 49.51 -14.58 16.18
N HIS A 177 49.33 -13.55 15.35
CA HIS A 177 50.15 -12.35 15.44
C HIS A 177 49.95 -11.60 16.77
N ARG A 178 48.69 -11.41 17.20
CA ARG A 178 48.37 -10.79 18.51
C ARG A 178 48.93 -11.60 19.69
N LEU A 179 48.85 -12.93 19.60
CA LEU A 179 49.45 -13.85 20.58
C LEU A 179 50.97 -13.68 20.63
N LYS A 180 51.64 -13.63 19.46
CA LYS A 180 53.09 -13.41 19.37
C LYS A 180 53.51 -12.06 19.93
N CYS A 181 52.71 -11.01 19.72
CA CYS A 181 52.94 -9.68 20.28
C CYS A 181 52.59 -9.59 21.78
N GLY A 182 52.04 -10.63 22.40
CA GLY A 182 51.63 -10.62 23.81
C GLY A 182 50.36 -9.79 24.09
N SER A 183 49.64 -9.35 23.05
CA SER A 183 48.38 -8.60 23.21
C SER A 183 47.22 -9.49 23.66
N ILE A 184 47.30 -10.79 23.38
CA ILE A 184 46.33 -11.82 23.76
C ILE A 184 47.08 -12.98 24.39
N THR A 185 46.49 -13.63 25.39
CA THR A 185 46.98 -14.89 25.97
C THR A 185 46.19 -16.09 25.48
N MET A 186 46.72 -17.30 25.72
CA MET A 186 46.01 -18.55 25.39
C MET A 186 44.70 -18.73 26.18
N ASP A 187 44.62 -18.17 27.38
CA ASP A 187 43.41 -18.22 28.20
C ASP A 187 42.27 -17.40 27.61
N PHE A 188 42.57 -16.29 26.93
CA PHE A 188 41.59 -15.54 26.14
C PHE A 188 41.14 -16.34 24.92
N LEU A 189 42.04 -17.06 24.25
CA LEU A 189 41.71 -17.87 23.07
C LEU A 189 40.81 -19.06 23.37
N THR A 190 41.05 -19.68 24.52
CA THR A 190 40.27 -20.84 25.01
C THR A 190 38.98 -20.42 25.70
N GLY A 191 38.71 -19.11 25.82
CA GLY A 191 37.50 -18.57 26.42
C GLY A 191 37.45 -18.67 27.95
N ARG A 192 38.55 -19.02 28.62
CA ARG A 192 38.63 -18.98 30.10
C ARG A 192 38.51 -17.56 30.64
N VAL A 193 38.94 -16.60 29.82
CA VAL A 193 38.92 -15.16 30.12
C VAL A 193 38.19 -14.46 28.98
N ARG A 194 37.17 -13.66 29.33
CA ARG A 194 36.40 -12.90 28.34
C ARG A 194 37.13 -11.64 27.91
N ASP A 195 37.73 -10.92 28.86
CA ASP A 195 38.48 -9.70 28.59
C ASP A 195 39.88 -9.74 29.22
N MET A 196 40.87 -9.13 28.55
CA MET A 196 42.24 -9.06 29.07
C MET A 196 42.33 -8.36 30.44
N ASN A 197 41.39 -7.46 30.75
CA ASN A 197 41.30 -6.81 32.05
C ASN A 197 40.91 -7.79 33.18
N ASP A 198 40.15 -8.84 32.88
CA ASP A 198 39.80 -9.85 33.87
C ASP A 198 41.03 -10.69 34.26
N LEU A 199 41.98 -10.88 33.34
CA LEU A 199 43.25 -11.54 33.65
C LEU A 199 44.06 -10.71 34.65
N VAL A 200 44.08 -9.38 34.49
CA VAL A 200 44.74 -8.45 35.42
C VAL A 200 44.03 -8.46 36.78
N LYS A 201 42.70 -8.35 36.82
CA LYS A 201 41.91 -8.43 38.05
C LYS A 201 42.15 -9.73 38.82
N ARG A 202 42.23 -10.87 38.12
CA ARG A 202 42.55 -12.17 38.74
C ARG A 202 43.97 -12.23 39.29
N ARG A 203 44.94 -11.59 38.63
CA ARG A 203 46.33 -11.54 39.09
C ARG A 203 46.48 -10.65 40.33
N ASP A 204 45.88 -9.47 40.30
CA ASP A 204 46.08 -8.45 41.32
C ASP A 204 45.15 -8.64 42.53
N GLY A 205 44.26 -9.64 42.48
CA GLY A 205 43.44 -10.06 43.62
C GLY A 205 42.49 -8.96 44.11
N THR A 206 42.21 -7.96 43.28
CA THR A 206 41.28 -6.87 43.61
C THR A 206 39.88 -7.48 43.70
N THR A 207 39.48 -7.83 44.92
CA THR A 207 38.11 -8.16 45.26
C THR A 207 37.24 -6.96 44.93
N ASP A 208 36.04 -7.19 44.41
CA ASP A 208 35.05 -6.14 44.09
C ASP A 208 34.43 -5.55 45.38
N GLU A 209 35.24 -5.46 46.44
CA GLU A 209 34.85 -4.97 47.74
C GLU A 209 34.82 -3.44 47.70
N PRO A 210 33.75 -2.82 48.24
CA PRO A 210 33.68 -1.37 48.30
C PRO A 210 34.82 -0.85 49.18
N PHE A 211 35.75 -0.12 48.58
CA PHE A 211 36.82 0.56 49.30
C PHE A 211 36.46 2.02 49.53
N LEU A 212 36.89 2.57 50.67
CA LEU A 212 36.64 3.95 51.03
C LEU A 212 37.46 4.88 50.12
N LEU A 213 36.77 5.70 49.32
CA LEU A 213 37.40 6.67 48.43
C LEU A 213 37.84 7.94 49.17
N TRP A 214 37.02 8.37 50.14
CA TRP A 214 37.28 9.58 50.94
C TRP A 214 38.36 9.31 51.97
N LYS A 215 39.38 10.16 52.02
CA LYS A 215 40.44 10.09 53.04
C LYS A 215 40.39 11.36 53.87
N GLY A 216 40.47 11.24 55.19
CA GLY A 216 40.35 12.37 56.13
C GLY A 216 41.43 13.45 56.02
N ASP A 217 42.32 13.36 55.02
CA ASP A 217 43.44 14.27 54.78
C ASP A 217 43.07 15.41 53.79
N GLU A 218 41.81 15.50 53.37
CA GLU A 218 41.33 16.43 52.34
C GLU A 218 41.40 17.91 52.78
N GLU A 219 41.30 18.21 54.07
CA GLU A 219 41.44 19.59 54.59
C GLU A 219 42.85 20.16 54.34
N ASP A 220 43.88 19.31 54.42
CA ASP A 220 45.28 19.69 54.18
C ASP A 220 45.57 19.87 52.67
N GLU A 221 44.88 19.15 51.79
CA GLU A 221 45.03 19.32 50.33
C GLU A 221 44.33 20.57 49.78
N LEU A 222 43.20 20.97 50.39
CA LEU A 222 42.45 22.19 50.06
C LEU A 222 43.24 23.47 50.35
N ALA A 223 44.02 23.48 51.44
CA ALA A 223 44.87 24.61 51.80
C ALA A 223 46.09 24.79 50.86
N ASN A 224 46.55 23.69 50.24
CA ASN A 224 47.79 23.66 49.47
C ASN A 224 47.62 23.80 47.95
N ARG A 225 46.38 23.86 47.44
CA ARG A 225 46.10 24.02 46.01
C ARG A 225 45.55 25.39 45.68
N LYS A 226 46.11 25.99 44.62
CA LYS A 226 45.46 27.07 43.86
C LYS A 226 44.29 26.43 43.09
N GLY A 227 43.19 26.19 43.81
CA GLY A 227 42.04 25.44 43.33
C GLY A 227 41.33 26.08 42.13
N PRO A 228 40.43 25.35 41.46
CA PRO A 228 39.56 25.91 40.42
C PRO A 228 38.75 27.11 40.95
N GLN A 229 38.16 27.90 40.05
CA GLN A 229 37.38 29.10 40.40
C GLN A 229 36.38 28.81 41.52
N HIS A 230 36.23 29.77 42.45
CA HIS A 230 35.30 29.64 43.57
C HIS A 230 33.87 29.40 43.06
N ILE A 231 33.35 28.20 43.33
CA ILE A 231 31.95 27.85 43.11
C ILE A 231 31.20 28.26 44.38
N ALA A 232 30.30 29.24 44.25
CA ALA A 232 29.46 29.64 45.38
C ALA A 232 28.54 28.50 45.79
N ALA A 233 28.39 28.29 47.10
CA ALA A 233 27.48 27.29 47.62
C ALA A 233 26.05 27.52 47.11
N PRO A 234 25.31 26.47 46.75
CA PRO A 234 23.92 26.61 46.31
C PRO A 234 23.09 27.26 47.44
N LYS A 235 22.31 28.28 47.09
CA LYS A 235 21.45 28.99 48.04
C LYS A 235 20.24 28.13 48.35
N VAL A 236 20.20 27.56 49.55
CA VAL A 236 19.01 26.86 50.04
C VAL A 236 17.90 27.87 50.37
N PRO A 237 16.62 27.56 50.11
CA PRO A 237 15.52 28.44 50.49
C PRO A 237 15.46 28.57 52.02
N PRO A 238 15.02 29.72 52.55
CA PRO A 238 14.82 29.88 53.97
C PRO A 238 13.70 28.93 54.46
N PRO A 239 13.77 28.47 55.72
CA PRO A 239 12.67 27.69 56.29
C PRO A 239 11.39 28.54 56.34
N GLY A 240 10.25 27.94 55.99
CA GLY A 240 8.95 28.63 55.91
C GLY A 240 7.80 27.81 56.51
N HIS A 241 6.64 28.45 56.64
CA HIS A 241 5.42 27.86 57.23
C HIS A 241 4.30 27.60 56.22
N ALA A 242 4.52 27.96 54.94
CA ALA A 242 3.50 27.85 53.88
C ALA A 242 3.10 26.39 53.56
N GLU A 243 4.00 25.43 53.84
CA GLU A 243 3.78 23.99 53.67
C GLU A 243 3.20 23.33 54.93
N SER A 244 2.90 24.10 55.98
CA SER A 244 2.25 23.58 57.19
C SER A 244 0.79 23.21 56.91
N TYR A 245 0.34 22.08 57.47
CA TYR A 245 -1.07 21.65 57.43
C TYR A 245 -2.01 22.58 58.21
N VAL A 246 -1.48 23.29 59.22
CA VAL A 246 -2.25 24.21 60.07
C VAL A 246 -1.52 25.56 60.12
N PRO A 247 -1.61 26.37 59.06
CA PRO A 247 -1.02 27.70 59.05
C PRO A 247 -1.84 28.67 59.92
N PRO A 248 -1.23 29.75 60.45
CA PRO A 248 -1.97 30.83 61.10
C PRO A 248 -2.99 31.48 60.16
N GLU A 249 -4.03 32.08 60.73
CA GLU A 249 -5.12 32.68 59.94
C GLU A 249 -4.65 33.81 59.01
N GLU A 250 -3.59 34.52 59.39
CA GLU A 250 -2.95 35.57 58.58
C GLU A 250 -2.38 35.05 57.24
N TYR A 251 -2.07 33.75 57.16
CA TYR A 251 -1.52 33.14 55.94
C TYR A 251 -2.62 32.54 55.05
N LEU A 252 -3.88 32.51 55.48
CA LEU A 252 -4.98 32.03 54.65
C LEU A 252 -5.40 33.12 53.65
N PRO A 253 -5.36 32.86 52.33
CA PRO A 253 -5.62 33.90 51.34
C PRO A 253 -7.09 34.33 51.34
N THR A 254 -7.30 35.63 51.23
CA THR A 254 -8.61 36.24 50.99
C THR A 254 -9.13 35.91 49.59
N GLU A 255 -10.43 36.07 49.35
CA GLU A 255 -11.03 35.76 48.04
C GLU A 255 -10.48 36.63 46.89
N GLN A 256 -9.99 37.83 47.18
CA GLN A 256 -9.37 38.72 46.21
C GLN A 256 -7.98 38.21 45.81
N GLU A 257 -7.15 37.87 46.80
CA GLU A 257 -5.79 37.35 46.60
C GLU A 257 -5.78 35.99 45.86
N ARG A 258 -6.81 35.16 46.05
CA ARG A 258 -6.95 33.90 45.29
C ARG A 258 -7.14 34.13 43.81
N LYS A 259 -7.95 35.13 43.42
CA LYS A 259 -8.16 35.48 42.02
C LYS A 259 -6.89 36.02 41.40
N GLU A 260 -6.22 36.94 42.11
CA GLU A 260 -4.92 37.47 41.69
C GLU A 260 -3.87 36.37 41.53
N TRP A 261 -3.88 35.36 42.41
CA TRP A 261 -2.99 34.20 42.31
C TRP A 261 -3.28 33.30 41.11
N ASP A 262 -4.55 33.09 40.79
CA ASP A 262 -4.98 32.33 39.61
C ASP A 262 -4.63 33.07 38.30
N ASP A 263 -4.73 34.41 38.31
CA ASP A 263 -4.39 35.28 37.17
C ASP A 263 -2.87 35.36 36.91
N MET A 264 -2.02 35.19 37.94
CA MET A 264 -0.55 35.21 37.80
C MET A 264 0.02 33.94 37.14
N GLU A 265 1.09 34.10 36.35
CA GLU A 265 1.82 32.99 35.72
C GLU A 265 2.56 32.13 36.79
N PRO A 266 2.63 30.78 36.65
CA PRO A 266 3.17 29.90 37.70
C PRO A 266 4.58 30.19 38.22
N LYS A 267 5.42 30.88 37.44
CA LYS A 267 6.80 31.23 37.82
C LYS A 267 6.89 32.46 38.73
N ASP A 268 5.91 33.35 38.63
CA ASP A 268 5.91 34.62 39.37
C ASP A 268 5.10 34.54 40.67
N ARG A 269 4.51 33.37 40.95
CA ARG A 269 3.72 33.14 42.15
C ARG A 269 4.62 33.09 43.40
N PRO A 270 4.28 33.83 44.48
CA PRO A 270 5.13 33.99 45.66
C PRO A 270 5.43 32.70 46.43
N HIS A 271 4.64 31.64 46.22
CA HIS A 271 4.82 30.30 46.81
C HIS A 271 4.74 29.18 45.76
N GLY A 272 5.06 29.52 44.51
CA GLY A 272 4.94 28.60 43.37
C GLY A 272 3.51 28.10 43.20
N LEU A 273 3.32 26.78 43.27
CA LEU A 273 2.03 26.11 43.04
C LEU A 273 1.21 25.88 44.31
N LEU A 274 1.76 26.15 45.50
CA LEU A 274 1.10 25.83 46.76
C LEU A 274 0.31 27.03 47.30
N VAL A 275 -0.97 26.82 47.55
CA VAL A 275 -1.84 27.76 48.26
C VAL A 275 -2.04 27.25 49.69
N PRO A 276 -1.68 28.03 50.73
CA PRO A 276 -1.85 27.62 52.12
C PRO A 276 -3.33 27.37 52.44
N LYS A 277 -3.59 26.20 53.02
CA LYS A 277 -4.92 25.76 53.46
C LYS A 277 -4.79 25.19 54.86
N ARG A 278 -5.78 25.51 55.69
CA ARG A 278 -5.90 24.93 57.02
C ARG A 278 -6.75 23.68 56.92
N PHE A 279 -6.20 22.57 57.41
CA PHE A 279 -6.92 21.32 57.59
C PHE A 279 -7.20 21.11 59.07
N ASP A 280 -8.39 20.60 59.40
CA ASP A 280 -8.80 20.39 60.79
C ASP A 280 -8.07 19.20 61.44
N ASN A 281 -7.59 18.26 60.62
CA ASN A 281 -6.83 17.08 61.03
C ASN A 281 -5.58 16.93 60.15
N LEU A 282 -4.57 16.25 60.70
CA LEU A 282 -3.35 15.88 59.97
C LEU A 282 -3.59 14.72 58.99
#